data_AF-A0A642PK78-F1
#
_entry.id   AF-A0A642PK78-F1
#
_cell.length_a   1.000
_cell.length_b   1.000
_cell.length_c   1.000
_cell.angle_alpha   90.00
_cell.angle_beta   90.00
_cell.angle_gamma   90.00
#
_symmetry.space_group_name_H-M   'P 1'
#
loop_
_entity.id
_entity.type
_entity.pdbx_description
1 polymer ?
#
loop_
_entity_poly.entity_id
_entity_poly.type
_entity_poly.pdbx_seq_one_letter_code
_entity_poly.pdbx_strand_id
1 'polypeptide(L)'
;YTEFAAPYLWGTCSWNSFGMLYYFAGFNGYLLLGHYLRNHNWTGRQLCGIGIPMFAIGYAVTFLGFRRMTSLPDFTDEMLELFFTYCSLNVVMMTIPVFMLCKRANFRSERIKKALANLTLCGFGVYMIHYFFTGPSVVLMRAIHVPIYLQIPCAAVVAFCTSWFLVAMAYRCFGKQTKWVLG
;
A
#
# COMPACT_ATOMS: atom_id res chain seq x y z
N TYR A 1 -24.66 -8.33 -12.67
CA TYR A 1 -24.38 -9.62 -13.34
C TYR A 1 -23.58 -10.58 -12.44
N THR A 2 -22.49 -10.15 -11.81
CA THR A 2 -21.70 -10.96 -10.86
C THR A 2 -22.44 -11.34 -9.57
N GLU A 3 -23.36 -10.49 -9.11
CA GLU A 3 -24.19 -10.71 -7.91
C GLU A 3 -25.12 -11.94 -8.01
N PHE A 4 -25.51 -12.33 -9.23
CA PHE A 4 -26.53 -13.36 -9.46
C PHE A 4 -25.99 -14.70 -10.01
N ALA A 5 -24.70 -14.79 -10.37
CA ALA A 5 -24.16 -15.95 -11.09
C ALA A 5 -23.24 -16.86 -10.28
N ALA A 6 -22.69 -16.40 -9.15
CA ALA A 6 -22.09 -17.16 -8.04
C ALA A 6 -21.02 -16.28 -7.36
N PRO A 7 -21.21 -15.85 -6.10
CA PRO A 7 -20.14 -15.19 -5.36
C PRO A 7 -18.92 -16.13 -5.25
N TYR A 8 -17.71 -15.57 -5.31
CA TYR A 8 -16.42 -16.27 -5.19
C TYR A 8 -15.98 -17.19 -6.33
N LEU A 9 -16.75 -17.27 -7.42
CA LEU A 9 -16.35 -18.06 -8.59
C LEU A 9 -15.03 -17.51 -9.16
N TRP A 10 -14.09 -18.41 -9.49
CA TRP A 10 -12.79 -18.05 -10.06
C TRP A 10 -11.93 -17.10 -9.21
N GLY A 11 -12.11 -17.11 -7.88
CA GLY A 11 -11.34 -16.27 -6.95
C GLY A 11 -11.78 -14.81 -6.92
N THR A 12 -12.98 -14.51 -7.42
CA THR A 12 -13.62 -13.21 -7.20
C THR A 12 -13.87 -12.98 -5.72
N CYS A 13 -13.81 -11.75 -5.26
CA CYS A 13 -14.18 -11.36 -3.90
C CYS A 13 -14.42 -9.86 -3.87
N SER A 14 -14.77 -9.33 -2.70
CA SER A 14 -15.06 -7.92 -2.45
C SER A 14 -14.01 -6.95 -3.03
N TRP A 15 -12.73 -7.31 -2.99
CA TRP A 15 -11.63 -6.52 -3.55
C TRP A 15 -11.10 -7.03 -4.92
N ASN A 16 -11.58 -8.17 -5.41
CA ASN A 16 -11.20 -8.75 -6.70
C ASN A 16 -12.43 -8.99 -7.59
N SER A 17 -12.77 -7.99 -8.41
CA SER A 17 -13.85 -8.12 -9.41
C SER A 17 -13.42 -8.82 -10.70
N PHE A 18 -12.13 -9.13 -10.87
CA PHE A 18 -11.55 -9.64 -12.12
C PHE A 18 -11.32 -11.17 -12.11
N GLY A 19 -11.58 -11.85 -10.98
CA GLY A 19 -11.41 -13.28 -10.83
C GLY A 19 -9.97 -13.72 -11.09
N MET A 20 -9.77 -14.79 -11.87
CA MET A 20 -8.43 -15.27 -12.25
C MET A 20 -7.61 -14.25 -13.03
N LEU A 21 -8.25 -13.29 -13.70
CA LEU A 21 -7.57 -12.27 -14.48
C LEU A 21 -7.15 -11.06 -13.64
N TYR A 22 -7.27 -11.11 -12.31
CA TYR A 22 -6.90 -10.01 -11.40
C TYR A 22 -5.54 -9.37 -11.69
N TYR A 23 -4.50 -10.20 -11.79
CA TYR A 23 -3.14 -9.70 -12.06
C TYR A 23 -2.97 -9.12 -13.46
N PHE A 24 -3.79 -9.55 -14.42
CA PHE A 24 -3.77 -9.07 -15.80
C PHE A 24 -4.65 -7.82 -15.99
N ALA A 25 -5.94 -7.91 -15.72
CA ALA A 25 -6.89 -6.83 -15.97
C ALA A 25 -6.79 -5.69 -14.93
N GLY A 26 -6.46 -6.00 -13.67
CA GLY A 26 -6.42 -5.02 -12.59
C GLY A 26 -5.20 -4.10 -12.61
N PHE A 27 -4.01 -4.62 -12.98
CA PHE A 27 -2.74 -3.90 -12.78
C PHE A 27 -2.03 -3.44 -14.06
N ASN A 28 -2.39 -3.93 -15.24
CA ASN A 28 -1.78 -3.46 -16.49
C ASN A 28 -1.99 -1.96 -16.72
N GLY A 29 -3.15 -1.41 -16.31
CA GLY A 29 -3.39 0.03 -16.33
C GLY A 29 -2.41 0.81 -15.45
N TYR A 30 -2.03 0.26 -14.30
CA TYR A 30 -1.03 0.86 -13.41
C TYR A 30 0.38 0.83 -14.00
N LEU A 31 0.74 -0.23 -14.73
CA LEU A 31 2.01 -0.29 -15.45
C LEU A 31 2.09 0.80 -16.53
N LEU A 32 1.03 0.97 -17.32
CA LEU A 32 0.94 2.01 -18.34
C LEU A 32 0.99 3.42 -17.71
N LEU A 33 0.22 3.65 -16.65
CA LEU A 33 0.21 4.91 -15.92
C LEU A 33 1.59 5.22 -15.33
N GLY A 34 2.25 4.23 -14.72
CA GLY A 34 3.61 4.35 -14.21
C GLY A 34 4.62 4.69 -15.31
N HIS A 35 4.52 4.04 -16.47
CA HIS A 35 5.34 4.37 -17.64
C HIS A 35 5.13 5.81 -18.12
N TYR A 36 3.87 6.26 -18.18
CA TYR A 36 3.52 7.63 -18.55
C TYR A 36 4.09 8.67 -17.56
N LEU A 37 3.83 8.48 -16.26
CA LEU A 37 4.28 9.38 -15.19
C LEU A 37 5.81 9.40 -15.05
N ARG A 38 6.49 8.29 -15.37
CA ARG A 38 7.95 8.24 -15.41
C ARG A 38 8.54 9.27 -16.37
N ASN A 39 7.86 9.57 -17.47
CA ASN A 39 8.35 10.54 -18.46
C ASN A 39 7.88 11.99 -18.18
N HIS A 40 6.97 12.18 -17.23
CA HIS A 40 6.43 13.49 -16.88
C HIS A 40 7.09 14.03 -15.60
N ASN A 41 7.61 15.27 -15.62
CA ASN A 41 8.28 15.87 -14.47
C ASN A 41 7.46 17.04 -13.92
N TRP A 42 6.97 16.92 -12.69
CA TRP A 42 6.30 18.03 -12.01
C TRP A 42 7.32 18.91 -11.27
N THR A 43 7.16 20.22 -11.45
CA THR A 43 7.82 21.22 -10.61
C THR A 43 7.25 21.17 -9.19
N GLY A 44 7.98 21.74 -8.22
CA GLY A 44 7.51 21.80 -6.83
C GLY A 44 6.21 22.60 -6.72
N ARG A 45 6.05 23.63 -7.55
CA ARG A 45 4.81 24.41 -7.64
C ARG A 45 3.64 23.59 -8.17
N GLN A 46 3.85 22.74 -9.18
CA GLN A 46 2.80 21.83 -9.67
C GLN A 46 2.45 20.77 -8.63
N LEU A 47 3.44 20.23 -7.91
CA LEU A 47 3.18 19.29 -6.82
C LEU A 47 2.36 19.93 -5.71
N CYS A 48 2.68 21.17 -5.32
CA CYS A 48 1.90 21.89 -4.32
C CYS A 48 0.53 22.33 -4.83
N GLY A 49 0.44 22.87 -6.05
CA GLY A 49 -0.78 23.47 -6.60
C GLY A 49 -1.77 22.45 -7.19
N ILE A 50 -1.30 21.31 -7.67
CA ILE A 50 -2.14 20.25 -8.26
C ILE A 50 -2.08 19.00 -7.38
N GLY A 51 -0.88 18.58 -6.98
CA GLY A 51 -0.70 17.34 -6.22
C GLY A 51 -1.35 17.35 -4.85
N ILE A 52 -1.18 18.42 -4.05
CA ILE A 52 -1.79 18.51 -2.72
C ILE A 52 -3.33 18.53 -2.80
N PRO A 53 -3.97 19.38 -3.63
CA PRO A 53 -5.43 19.33 -3.79
C PRO A 53 -5.92 17.99 -4.30
N MET A 54 -5.24 17.38 -5.27
CA MET A 54 -5.62 16.07 -5.81
C MET A 54 -5.56 14.98 -4.74
N PHE A 55 -4.49 14.95 -3.93
CA PHE A 55 -4.38 14.04 -2.81
C PHE A 55 -5.48 14.29 -1.77
N ALA A 56 -5.72 15.55 -1.41
CA ALA A 56 -6.73 15.92 -0.41
C ALA A 56 -8.13 15.51 -0.83
N ILE A 57 -8.50 15.69 -2.11
CA ILE A 57 -9.79 15.26 -2.65
C ILE A 57 -9.91 13.73 -2.61
N GLY A 58 -8.90 13.00 -3.09
CA GLY A 58 -8.92 11.53 -3.03
C GLY A 58 -9.01 11.01 -1.59
N TYR A 59 -8.29 11.63 -0.66
CA TYR A 59 -8.35 11.31 0.76
C TYR A 59 -9.73 11.62 1.36
N ALA A 60 -10.32 12.78 1.05
CA ALA A 60 -11.64 13.16 1.55
C ALA A 60 -12.72 12.18 1.07
N VAL A 61 -12.70 11.78 -0.20
CA VAL A 61 -13.63 10.77 -0.74
C VAL A 61 -13.47 9.45 0.01
N THR A 62 -12.22 9.00 0.20
CA THR A 62 -11.93 7.75 0.91
C THR A 62 -12.40 7.79 2.36
N PHE A 63 -12.04 8.85 3.08
CA PHE A 63 -12.34 9.02 4.50
C PHE A 63 -13.83 9.20 4.76
N LEU A 64 -14.49 10.10 4.03
CA LEU A 64 -15.93 10.35 4.20
C LEU A 64 -16.76 9.15 3.74
N GLY A 65 -16.34 8.50 2.65
CA GLY A 65 -16.95 7.27 2.17
C GLY A 65 -16.88 6.15 3.20
N PHE A 66 -15.68 5.85 3.69
CA PHE A 66 -15.47 4.83 4.73
C PHE A 66 -16.24 5.16 6.01
N ARG A 67 -16.16 6.41 6.49
CA ARG A 67 -16.91 6.86 7.68
C ARG A 67 -18.42 6.69 7.49
N ARG A 68 -18.94 6.95 6.29
CA ARG A 68 -20.36 6.79 6.01
C ARG A 68 -20.76 5.31 6.00
N MET A 69 -19.97 4.44 5.36
CA MET A 69 -20.27 3.01 5.30
C MET A 69 -20.25 2.37 6.69
N THR A 70 -19.21 2.65 7.48
CA THR A 70 -19.10 2.16 8.87
C THR A 70 -20.17 2.71 9.83
N SER A 71 -20.90 3.76 9.44
CA SER A 71 -22.03 4.29 10.22
C SER A 71 -23.37 3.59 9.94
N LEU A 72 -23.44 2.76 8.89
CA LEU A 72 -24.66 2.01 8.56
C LEU A 72 -24.75 0.76 9.47
N PRO A 73 -25.94 0.36 9.92
CA PRO A 73 -26.10 -0.81 10.78
C PRO A 73 -25.83 -2.14 10.05
N ASP A 74 -26.10 -2.22 8.75
CA ASP A 74 -26.02 -3.45 7.94
C ASP A 74 -25.02 -3.32 6.77
N PHE A 75 -23.84 -2.72 6.99
CA PHE A 75 -22.84 -2.64 5.93
C PHE A 75 -22.20 -4.01 5.65
N THR A 76 -21.94 -4.30 4.38
CA THR A 76 -21.22 -5.51 3.96
C THR A 76 -19.72 -5.24 3.84
N ASP A 77 -18.91 -6.30 3.84
CA ASP A 77 -17.46 -6.19 3.61
C ASP A 77 -17.14 -5.51 2.27
N GLU A 78 -17.94 -5.76 1.24
CA GLU A 78 -17.84 -5.11 -0.07
C GLU A 78 -18.02 -3.58 0.02
N MET A 79 -19.00 -3.12 0.81
CA MET A 79 -19.24 -1.69 1.01
C MET A 79 -18.09 -1.03 1.77
N LEU A 80 -17.47 -1.76 2.70
CA LEU A 80 -16.33 -1.27 3.48
C LEU A 80 -15.07 -1.15 2.61
N GLU A 81 -14.81 -2.15 1.76
CA GLU A 81 -13.64 -2.20 0.89
C GLU A 81 -13.75 -1.30 -0.35
N LEU A 82 -14.96 -0.92 -0.76
CA LEU A 82 -15.24 -0.14 -1.97
C LEU A 82 -14.35 1.11 -2.12
N PHE A 83 -14.13 1.84 -1.02
CA PHE A 83 -13.34 3.07 -1.01
C PHE A 83 -11.82 2.82 -1.00
N PHE A 84 -11.39 1.58 -0.75
CA PHE A 84 -9.99 1.16 -0.76
C PHE A 84 -9.62 0.32 -1.97
N THR A 85 -10.58 0.01 -2.85
CA THR A 85 -10.31 -0.77 -4.07
C THR A 85 -9.23 -0.11 -4.90
N TYR A 86 -8.21 -0.90 -5.27
CA TYR A 86 -7.03 -0.41 -5.96
C TYR A 86 -7.38 0.37 -7.22
N CYS A 87 -8.32 -0.08 -8.05
CA CYS A 87 -8.66 0.56 -9.32
C CYS A 87 -9.62 1.76 -9.21
N SER A 88 -9.84 2.30 -8.02
CA SER A 88 -10.75 3.43 -7.80
C SER A 88 -10.08 4.79 -8.09
N LEU A 89 -10.87 5.75 -8.56
CA LEU A 89 -10.37 7.08 -8.92
C LEU A 89 -9.75 7.81 -7.71
N ASN A 90 -10.36 7.70 -6.53
CA ASN A 90 -9.84 8.32 -5.31
C ASN A 90 -8.46 7.76 -4.93
N VAL A 91 -8.21 6.46 -5.10
CA VAL A 91 -6.89 5.85 -4.88
C VAL A 91 -5.88 6.33 -5.93
N VAL A 92 -6.26 6.43 -7.20
CA VAL A 92 -5.40 7.00 -8.26
C VAL A 92 -5.03 8.45 -7.95
N MET A 93 -5.99 9.26 -7.52
CA MET A 93 -5.76 10.67 -7.14
C MET A 93 -4.79 10.82 -5.96
N MET A 94 -4.74 9.87 -5.05
CA MET A 94 -3.76 9.87 -3.94
C MET A 94 -2.40 9.30 -4.34
N THR A 95 -2.36 8.30 -5.23
CA THR A 95 -1.11 7.63 -5.61
C THR A 95 -0.26 8.43 -6.60
N ILE A 96 -0.87 9.18 -7.53
CA ILE A 96 -0.12 10.03 -8.48
C ILE A 96 0.75 11.07 -7.75
N PRO A 97 0.26 11.89 -6.80
CA PRO A 97 1.07 12.88 -6.09
C PRO A 97 2.18 12.22 -5.27
N VAL A 98 1.90 11.09 -4.62
CA VAL A 98 2.90 10.31 -3.88
C VAL A 98 4.01 9.81 -4.81
N PHE A 99 3.65 9.27 -5.98
CA PHE A 99 4.62 8.83 -6.98
C PHE A 99 5.51 10.00 -7.45
N MET A 100 4.90 11.15 -7.75
CA MET A 100 5.62 12.34 -8.21
C MET A 100 6.52 12.94 -7.12
N LEU A 101 6.09 12.87 -5.85
CA LEU A 101 6.90 13.26 -4.70
C LEU A 101 8.11 12.33 -4.55
N CYS A 102 7.91 11.01 -4.56
CA CYS A 102 8.98 10.02 -4.46
C CYS A 102 9.98 10.15 -5.62
N LYS A 103 9.51 10.40 -6.84
CA LYS A 103 10.35 10.63 -8.02
C LYS A 103 11.26 11.86 -7.88
N ARG A 104 10.81 12.88 -7.16
CA ARG A 104 11.58 14.11 -6.90
C ARG A 104 12.55 13.97 -5.72
N ALA A 105 12.33 13.01 -4.82
CA ALA A 105 13.15 12.81 -3.64
C ALA A 105 14.58 12.39 -4.05
N ASN A 106 15.55 13.31 -3.92
CA ASN A 106 16.94 13.02 -4.20
C ASN A 106 17.73 12.91 -2.89
N PHE A 107 18.20 11.70 -2.59
CA PHE A 107 18.96 11.42 -1.38
C PHE A 107 20.46 11.61 -1.63
N ARG A 108 21.08 12.59 -0.96
CA ARG A 108 22.53 12.82 -1.03
C ARG A 108 23.34 11.87 -0.13
N SER A 109 22.73 11.33 0.92
CA SER A 109 23.40 10.48 1.92
C SER A 109 23.61 9.06 1.41
N GLU A 110 24.87 8.61 1.37
CA GLU A 110 25.23 7.24 1.00
C GLU A 110 24.64 6.18 1.93
N ARG A 111 24.46 6.50 3.21
CA ARG A 111 23.82 5.58 4.17
C ARG A 111 22.37 5.31 3.79
N ILE A 112 21.63 6.36 3.42
CA ILE A 112 20.22 6.24 3.02
C ILE A 112 20.12 5.48 1.69
N LYS A 113 20.99 5.76 0.72
CA LYS A 113 21.02 5.00 -0.55
C LYS A 113 21.24 3.50 -0.31
N LYS A 114 22.21 3.14 0.55
CA LYS A 114 22.47 1.73 0.92
C LYS A 114 21.27 1.10 1.62
N ALA A 115 20.62 1.82 2.55
CA ALA A 115 19.42 1.34 3.22
C ALA A 115 18.26 1.12 2.22
N LEU A 116 17.98 2.09 1.34
CA LEU A 116 16.95 1.94 0.31
C LEU A 116 17.25 0.80 -0.68
N ALA A 117 18.52 0.62 -1.07
CA ALA A 117 18.91 -0.51 -1.92
C ALA A 117 18.69 -1.85 -1.20
N ASN A 118 19.01 -1.94 0.09
CA ASN A 118 18.72 -3.13 0.88
C ASN A 118 17.21 -3.35 1.07
N LEU A 119 16.43 -2.29 1.22
CA LEU A 119 14.98 -2.37 1.28
C LEU A 119 14.40 -2.92 -0.02
N THR A 120 14.87 -2.45 -1.18
CA THR A 120 14.46 -2.98 -2.48
C THR A 120 14.75 -4.48 -2.60
N LEU A 121 15.92 -4.93 -2.13
CA LEU A 121 16.26 -6.36 -2.08
C LEU A 121 15.32 -7.15 -1.15
N CYS A 122 15.05 -6.62 0.05
CA CYS A 122 14.24 -7.30 1.05
C CYS A 122 12.73 -7.16 0.83
N GLY A 123 12.30 -6.36 -0.17
CA GLY A 123 10.92 -5.92 -0.32
C GLY A 123 9.92 -7.06 -0.44
N PHE A 124 10.24 -8.10 -1.21
CA PHE A 124 9.37 -9.28 -1.35
C PHE A 124 9.27 -10.06 -0.04
N GLY A 125 10.40 -10.33 0.63
CA GLY A 125 10.40 -10.97 1.94
C GLY A 125 9.60 -10.19 3.00
N VAL A 126 9.72 -8.86 3.03
CA VAL A 126 8.94 -7.99 3.92
C VAL A 126 7.45 -8.12 3.61
N TYR A 127 7.08 -8.08 2.33
CA TYR A 127 5.70 -8.29 1.90
C TYR A 127 5.15 -9.64 2.35
N MET A 128 5.94 -10.72 2.33
CA MET A 128 5.49 -12.03 2.80
C MET A 128 5.25 -12.09 4.32
N ILE A 129 6.14 -11.51 5.13
CA ILE A 129 6.10 -11.75 6.58
C ILE A 129 5.40 -10.64 7.39
N HIS A 130 5.20 -9.44 6.82
CA HIS A 130 4.69 -8.31 7.60
C HIS A 130 3.33 -8.59 8.24
N TYR A 131 2.48 -9.41 7.61
CA TYR A 131 1.15 -9.75 8.13
C TYR A 131 1.22 -10.48 9.48
N PHE A 132 2.27 -11.27 9.75
CA PHE A 132 2.47 -11.90 11.06
C PHE A 132 2.74 -10.87 12.17
N PHE A 133 3.23 -9.68 11.83
CA PHE A 133 3.61 -8.65 12.77
C PHE A 133 2.58 -7.51 12.90
N THR A 134 1.63 -7.38 11.98
CA THR A 134 0.60 -6.32 12.03
C THR A 134 -0.23 -6.40 13.31
N GLY A 135 -0.81 -7.57 13.61
CA GLY A 135 -1.62 -7.81 14.81
C GLY A 135 -0.85 -7.55 16.11
N PRO A 136 0.29 -8.23 16.34
CA PRO A 136 1.13 -8.01 17.52
C PRO A 136 1.57 -6.55 17.68
N SER A 137 1.87 -5.84 16.59
CA SER A 137 2.28 -4.43 16.65
C SER A 137 1.15 -3.53 17.15
N VAL A 138 -0.09 -3.77 16.72
CA VAL A 138 -1.27 -3.01 17.21
C VAL A 138 -1.53 -3.30 18.68
N VAL A 139 -1.43 -4.57 19.10
CA VAL A 139 -1.58 -4.96 20.52
C VAL A 139 -0.50 -4.29 21.36
N LEU A 140 0.75 -4.24 20.88
CA LEU A 140 1.84 -3.55 21.55
C LEU A 140 1.53 -2.05 21.71
N MET A 141 1.12 -1.35 20.65
CA MET A 141 0.79 0.08 20.72
C MET A 141 -0.34 0.38 21.71
N ARG A 142 -1.33 -0.51 21.81
CA ARG A 142 -2.39 -0.43 22.81
C ARG A 142 -1.86 -0.64 24.23
N ALA A 143 -0.99 -1.61 24.43
CA ALA A 143 -0.40 -1.91 25.75
C ALA A 143 0.46 -0.74 26.29
N ILE A 144 1.19 -0.04 25.42
CA ILE A 144 1.97 1.15 25.79
C ILE A 144 1.15 2.45 25.78
N HIS A 145 -0.19 2.36 25.67
CA HIS A 145 -1.13 3.49 25.73
C HIS A 145 -0.83 4.60 24.71
N VAL A 146 -0.37 4.25 23.51
CA VAL A 146 -0.23 5.23 22.42
C VAL A 146 -1.59 5.81 22.07
N PRO A 147 -1.71 7.14 21.85
CA PRO A 147 -2.97 7.77 21.48
C PRO A 147 -3.58 7.13 20.23
N ILE A 148 -4.90 6.97 20.20
CA ILE A 148 -5.64 6.24 19.16
C ILE A 148 -5.26 6.65 17.73
N TYR A 149 -5.03 7.95 17.50
CA TYR A 149 -4.68 8.50 16.19
C TYR A 149 -3.24 8.16 15.75
N LEU A 150 -2.36 7.77 16.67
CA LEU A 150 -0.99 7.32 16.38
C LEU A 150 -0.81 5.80 16.45
N GLN A 151 -1.78 5.06 16.98
CA GLN A 151 -1.65 3.61 17.15
C GLN A 151 -1.34 2.90 15.83
N ILE A 152 -2.13 3.16 14.78
CA ILE A 152 -1.93 2.51 13.48
C ILE A 152 -0.61 2.96 12.82
N PRO A 153 -0.27 4.26 12.72
CA PRO A 153 1.03 4.69 12.21
C PRO A 153 2.22 4.07 12.95
N CYS A 154 2.22 4.09 14.28
CA CYS A 154 3.31 3.53 15.07
C CYS A 154 3.40 2.00 14.93
N ALA A 155 2.26 1.30 14.94
CA ALA A 155 2.22 -0.14 14.71
C ALA A 155 2.76 -0.52 13.32
N ALA A 156 2.42 0.26 12.29
CA ALA A 156 2.92 0.05 10.93
C ALA A 156 4.45 0.19 10.85
N VAL A 157 5.02 1.20 11.53
CA VAL A 157 6.49 1.37 11.61
C VAL A 157 7.13 0.17 12.31
N VAL A 158 6.57 -0.30 13.42
CA VAL A 158 7.09 -1.47 14.14
C VAL A 158 7.04 -2.71 13.24
N ALA A 159 5.87 -3.03 12.67
CA ALA A 159 5.70 -4.20 11.81
C ALA A 159 6.64 -4.16 10.59
N PHE A 160 6.83 -2.99 9.99
CA PHE A 160 7.74 -2.81 8.87
C PHE A 160 9.21 -2.98 9.27
N CYS A 161 9.64 -2.33 10.36
CA CYS A 161 11.02 -2.39 10.84
C CYS A 161 11.40 -3.81 11.30
N THR A 162 10.52 -4.51 12.03
CA THR A 162 10.77 -5.88 12.46
C THR A 162 10.88 -6.82 11.26
N SER A 163 9.95 -6.69 10.30
CA SER A 163 9.96 -7.51 9.08
C SER A 163 11.22 -7.28 8.26
N TRP A 164 11.58 -6.00 8.04
CA TRP A 164 12.77 -5.66 7.28
C TRP A 164 14.04 -6.15 7.98
N PHE A 165 14.14 -5.98 9.29
CA PHE A 165 15.28 -6.48 10.05
C PHE A 165 15.43 -8.00 9.93
N LEU A 166 14.36 -8.77 10.11
CA LEU A 166 14.39 -10.23 10.04
C LEU A 166 14.77 -10.72 8.63
N VAL A 167 14.19 -10.12 7.59
CA VAL A 167 14.50 -10.49 6.20
C VAL A 167 15.95 -10.12 5.86
N ALA A 168 16.39 -8.91 6.22
CA ALA A 168 17.77 -8.48 5.99
C ALA A 168 18.77 -9.38 6.73
N MET A 169 18.42 -9.83 7.94
CA MET A 169 19.23 -10.80 8.67
C MET A 169 19.23 -12.18 8.03
N ALA A 170 18.09 -12.66 7.54
CA ALA A 170 18.00 -13.93 6.83
C ALA A 170 18.89 -13.93 5.58
N TYR A 171 18.86 -12.86 4.77
CA TYR A 171 19.77 -12.71 3.63
C TYR A 171 21.25 -12.70 4.03
N ARG A 172 21.59 -12.10 5.18
CA ARG A 172 22.96 -12.11 5.71
C ARG A 172 23.40 -13.50 6.19
N CYS A 173 22.55 -14.23 6.89
CA CYS A 173 22.91 -15.52 7.49
C CYS A 173 22.87 -16.68 6.49
N PHE A 174 21.90 -16.71 5.59
CA PHE A 174 21.65 -17.85 4.68
C PHE A 174 22.13 -17.60 3.24
N GLY A 175 22.63 -16.41 2.93
CA GLY A 175 23.34 -16.11 1.67
C GLY A 175 22.49 -16.35 0.41
N LYS A 176 23.11 -16.90 -0.66
CA LYS A 176 22.47 -17.04 -1.98
C LYS A 176 21.27 -18.00 -2.01
N GLN A 177 21.06 -18.83 -0.98
CA GLN A 177 19.95 -19.78 -0.96
C GLN A 177 18.60 -19.15 -0.61
N THR A 178 18.56 -17.99 0.04
CA THR A 178 17.30 -17.29 0.35
C THR A 178 16.66 -16.64 -0.86
N LYS A 179 17.39 -16.47 -1.97
CA LYS A 179 16.86 -15.90 -3.22
C LYS A 179 15.64 -16.68 -3.73
N TRP A 180 15.61 -17.99 -3.51
CA TRP A 180 14.50 -18.85 -3.97
C TRP A 180 13.24 -18.75 -3.10
N VAL A 181 13.36 -18.24 -1.87
CA VAL A 181 12.25 -18.16 -0.89
C VAL A 181 11.77 -16.73 -0.69
N LEU A 182 12.69 -15.76 -0.73
CA LEU A 182 12.45 -14.35 -0.40
C LEU A 182 12.65 -13.42 -1.61
N GLY A 183 12.99 -13.96 -2.79
CA GLY A 183 13.21 -13.21 -4.05
C GLY A 183 14.68 -12.99 -4.40
#